data_AF-A0A2R4MFQ3-F1
#
_entry.id   AF-A0A2R4MFQ3-F1
#
_cell.length_a   1.000
_cell.length_b   1.000
_cell.length_c   1.000
_cell.angle_alpha   90.00
_cell.angle_beta   90.00
_cell.angle_gamma   90.00
#
_symmetry.space_group_name_H-M   'P 1'
#
loop_
_entity.id
_entity.type
_entity.pdbx_description
1 polymer ?
#
loop_
_entity_poly.entity_id
_entity_poly.type
_entity_poly.pdbx_seq_one_letter_code
_entity_poly.pdbx_strand_id
1 'polypeptide(L)' 'MAEFLFYFWLFLLLLVVIGWPSWPYTRERWPYKHGGNYRYAVSGMAAALAILFWMLFWFGLVAIAWPWTAPPPAT' A
#
# COMPACT_ATOMS: atom_id res chain seq x y z
N MET A 1 5.89 -1.80 19.46
CA MET A 1 6.43 -2.24 18.15
C MET A 1 5.45 -3.15 17.41
N ALA A 2 5.02 -4.27 18.02
CA ALA A 2 4.06 -5.20 17.40
C ALA A 2 2.71 -4.55 17.05
N GLU A 3 2.17 -3.71 17.93
CA GLU A 3 0.90 -2.97 17.72
C GLU A 3 0.97 -2.05 16.51
N PHE A 4 2.07 -1.29 16.36
CA PHE A 4 2.26 -0.41 15.21
C PHE A 4 2.31 -1.18 13.89
N LEU A 5 3.09 -2.26 13.83
CA LEU A 5 3.16 -3.11 12.64
C LEU A 5 1.79 -3.73 12.34
N PHE A 6 1.07 -4.17 13.37
CA PHE A 6 -0.29 -4.68 13.22
C PHE A 6 -1.22 -3.66 12.57
N TYR A 7 -1.25 -2.41 13.05
CA TYR A 7 -2.09 -1.36 12.44
C TYR A 7 -1.60 -0.95 11.04
N PHE A 8 -0.30 -0.96 10.78
CA PHE A 8 0.26 -0.70 9.46
C PHE A 8 -0.20 -1.76 8.44
N TRP A 9 -0.09 -3.04 8.79
CA TRP A 9 -0.59 -4.13 7.97
C TRP A 9 -2.11 -4.07 7.79
N LEU A 10 -2.85 -3.74 8.86
CA LEU A 10 -4.30 -3.56 8.80
C LEU A 10 -4.69 -2.42 7.84
N PHE A 11 -3.96 -1.30 7.86
CA PHE A 11 -4.18 -0.19 6.93
C PHE A 11 -3.96 -0.61 5.47
N LEU A 12 -2.86 -1.31 5.18
CA LEU A 12 -2.59 -1.83 3.83
C LEU A 12 -3.67 -2.82 3.38
N LEU A 13 -4.11 -3.70 4.29
CA LEU A 13 -5.21 -4.64 4.05
C LEU A 13 -6.50 -3.88 3.70
N LEU A 14 -6.88 -2.87 4.50
CA LEU A 14 -8.07 -2.06 4.25
C LEU A 14 -8.02 -1.38 2.89
N LEU A 15 -6.87 -0.83 2.50
CA LEU A 15 -6.66 -0.19 1.20
C LEU A 15 -6.98 -1.15 0.04
N VAL A 16 -6.45 -2.38 0.11
CA VAL A 16 -6.68 -3.42 -0.90
C VAL A 16 -8.13 -3.93 -0.87
N VAL A 17 -8.68 -4.14 0.33
CA VAL A 17 -10.04 -4.66 0.52
C VAL A 17 -11.09 -3.68 0.00
N ILE A 18 -10.95 -2.38 0.27
CA ILE A 18 -11.88 -1.34 -0.23
C ILE A 18 -11.81 -1.25 -1.77
N GLY A 19 -10.62 -1.42 -2.34
CA GLY A 19 -10.42 -1.43 -3.79
C GLY A 19 -10.89 -2.73 -4.48
N TRP A 20 -11.39 -3.72 -3.76
CA TRP A 20 -11.66 -5.05 -4.32
C TRP A 20 -12.89 -5.06 -5.25
N PRO A 21 -12.81 -5.60 -6.48
CA PRO A 21 -13.88 -5.45 -7.49
C PRO A 21 -14.98 -6.53 -7.37
N SER A 22 -14.96 -7.32 -6.30
CA SER A 22 -15.90 -8.42 -6.04
C SER A 22 -16.90 -8.11 -4.94
N TRP A 23 -16.84 -6.92 -4.33
CA TRP A 23 -17.88 -6.51 -3.40
C TRP A 23 -19.23 -6.44 -4.13
N PRO A 24 -20.30 -6.99 -3.55
CA PRO A 24 -21.64 -6.92 -4.15
C PRO A 24 -22.05 -5.49 -4.48
N TYR A 25 -21.65 -4.54 -3.62
CA TYR A 25 -21.99 -3.12 -3.74
C TYR A 25 -21.17 -2.33 -4.77
N THR A 26 -19.92 -2.71 -5.03
CA THR A 26 -19.05 -1.97 -5.98
C THR A 26 -19.13 -2.52 -7.40
N ARG A 27 -19.47 -3.80 -7.57
CA ARG A 27 -19.51 -4.50 -8.87
C ARG A 27 -20.43 -3.84 -9.91
N GLU A 28 -21.54 -3.25 -9.48
CA GLU A 28 -22.53 -2.63 -10.36
C GLU A 28 -22.30 -1.12 -10.57
N ARG A 29 -21.30 -0.55 -9.88
CA ARG A 29 -21.00 0.89 -9.92
C ARG A 29 -19.88 1.18 -10.90
N TRP A 30 -19.90 2.38 -11.48
CA TRP A 30 -18.75 2.88 -12.22
C TRP A 30 -17.56 3.07 -11.26
N PRO A 31 -16.32 2.64 -11.57
CA PRO A 31 -15.82 2.12 -12.85
C PRO A 31 -15.98 0.60 -13.07
N TYR A 32 -16.29 -0.16 -12.03
CA TYR A 32 -16.34 -1.63 -12.00
C TYR A 32 -17.39 -2.27 -12.93
N LYS A 33 -18.43 -1.52 -13.30
CA LYS A 33 -19.48 -1.95 -14.25
C LYS A 33 -18.94 -2.15 -15.67
N HIS A 34 -17.84 -1.47 -16.05
CA HIS A 34 -17.27 -1.60 -17.39
C HIS A 34 -16.52 -2.94 -17.51
N GLY A 35 -16.91 -3.76 -18.49
CA GLY A 35 -16.24 -5.03 -18.78
C GLY A 35 -14.78 -4.82 -19.21
N GLY A 36 -13.98 -5.89 -19.13
CA GLY A 36 -12.55 -5.86 -19.48
C GLY A 36 -11.66 -5.31 -18.36
N ASN A 37 -10.46 -4.81 -18.73
CA ASN A 37 -9.44 -4.37 -17.77
C ASN A 37 -9.87 -3.16 -16.92
N TYR A 38 -10.83 -2.36 -17.40
CA TYR A 38 -11.36 -1.20 -16.66
C TYR A 38 -12.03 -1.59 -15.34
N ARG A 39 -12.60 -2.79 -15.25
CA ARG A 39 -13.15 -3.33 -13.99
C ARG A 39 -12.11 -3.41 -12.88
N TYR A 40 -10.84 -3.61 -13.22
CA TYR A 40 -9.76 -3.81 -12.27
C TYR A 40 -8.94 -2.55 -12.03
N ALA A 41 -9.24 -1.44 -12.71
CA ALA A 41 -8.43 -0.22 -12.63
C ALA A 41 -8.34 0.32 -11.19
N VAL A 42 -9.45 0.35 -10.46
CA VAL A 42 -9.48 0.84 -9.06
C VAL A 42 -8.76 -0.13 -8.12
N SER A 43 -8.89 -1.43 -8.35
CA SER A 43 -8.20 -2.46 -7.59
C SER A 43 -6.69 -2.43 -7.83
N GLY A 44 -6.28 -2.23 -9.07
CA GLY A 44 -4.89 -2.01 -9.46
C GLY A 44 -4.32 -0.74 -8.85
N MET A 45 -5.09 0.35 -8.83
CA MET A 45 -4.72 1.60 -8.16
C MET A 45 -4.55 1.40 -6.65
N ALA A 46 -5.47 0.70 -6.00
CA ALA A 46 -5.40 0.40 -4.56
C ALA A 46 -4.18 -0.46 -4.22
N ALA A 47 -3.89 -1.49 -5.03
CA ALA A 47 -2.69 -2.31 -4.88
C ALA A 47 -1.41 -1.49 -5.11
N ALA A 48 -1.38 -0.63 -6.14
CA ALA A 48 -0.24 0.23 -6.42
C ALA A 48 0.02 1.22 -5.27
N LEU A 49 -1.03 1.81 -4.69
CA LEU A 49 -0.92 2.67 -3.52
C LEU A 49 -0.42 1.90 -2.30
N ALA A 50 -0.93 0.70 -2.05
CA ALA A 50 -0.46 -0.14 -0.95
C ALA A 50 1.04 -0.47 -1.08
N ILE A 51 1.50 -0.81 -2.29
CA ILE A 51 2.92 -1.06 -2.58
C ILE A 51 3.74 0.21 -2.38
N LEU A 52 3.27 1.35 -2.88
CA LEU A 52 3.95 2.64 -2.73
C LEU A 52 4.12 3.00 -1.25
N PHE A 53 3.06 2.89 -0.44
CA PHE A 53 3.14 3.15 1.00
C PHE A 53 4.08 2.19 1.72
N TRP A 54 4.05 0.90 1.35
CA TRP A 54 4.97 -0.08 1.88
C TRP A 54 6.42 0.27 1.57
N MET A 55 6.73 0.65 0.32
CA MET A 55 8.07 1.08 -0.08
C MET A 55 8.51 2.34 0.66
N LEU A 56 7.68 3.39 0.67
CA LEU A 56 7.99 4.67 1.33
C LEU A 56 8.23 4.49 2.83
N PHE A 57 7.45 3.62 3.47
CA PHE A 57 7.64 3.29 4.88
C PHE A 57 9.02 2.68 5.13
N TRP A 58 9.42 1.67 4.37
CA TRP A 58 10.73 1.03 4.52
C TRP A 58 11.88 1.97 4.15
N PHE A 59 11.75 2.74 3.06
CA PHE A 59 12.74 3.75 2.70
C PHE A 59 12.89 4.83 3.77
N GLY A 60 11.77 5.30 4.34
CA GLY A 60 11.78 6.24 5.45
C GLY A 60 12.50 5.69 6.67
N LEU A 61 12.23 4.43 7.03
CA LEU A 61 12.94 3.75 8.13
C LEU A 61 14.44 3.67 7.87
N VAL A 62 14.85 3.25 6.67
CA VAL A 62 16.27 3.20 6.29
C VAL A 62 16.89 4.59 6.35
N ALA A 63 16.25 5.61 5.77
CA ALA A 63 16.76 6.98 5.77
C ALA A 63 16.94 7.55 7.19
N ILE A 64 16.05 7.21 8.11
CA ILE A 64 16.14 7.63 9.53
C ILE A 64 17.22 6.83 10.27
N ALA A 65 17.32 5.52 10.02
CA ALA A 65 18.26 4.65 10.74
C ALA A 65 19.70 4.78 10.23
N TRP A 66 19.88 5.01 8.93
CA TRP A 66 21.18 5.02 8.24
C TRP A 66 22.23 5.94 8.89
N PRO A 67 21.92 7.19 9.29
CA PRO A 67 22.90 8.07 9.92
C PRO A 67 23.47 7.53 11.25
N TRP A 68 22.72 6.67 11.94
CA TRP A 68 23.12 6.12 13.24
C TRP A 68 23.95 4.84 13.13
N THR A 69 23.96 4.20 11.95
CA THR A 69 24.70 2.96 11.68
C THR A 69 25.81 3.15 10.66
N ALA A 70 25.87 4.30 9.99
CA ALA A 70 26.89 4.60 9.02
C ALA A 70 28.27 4.63 9.70
N PRO A 71 29.29 3.93 9.15
CA PRO A 71 30.64 4.07 9.65
C PRO A 71 31.08 5.54 9.52
N PRO A 72 31.85 6.06 10.51
CA PRO A 72 32.34 7.43 10.44
C PRO A 72 33.14 7.63 9.16
N PRO A 73 33.05 8.82 8.53
CA PRO A 73 33.75 9.10 7.29
C PRO A 73 35.25 8.84 7.48
N ALA A 74 35.85 8.10 6.55
CA ALA A 74 37.28 7.85 6.54
C ALA A 74 38.01 9.18 6.34
N THR A 75 38.54 9.71 7.42
CA THR A 75 39.49 10.83 7.44
C THR A 75 40.83 10.41 6.86
#